data_AF-A0A7C5VX89-F1
#
_entry.id   AF-A0A7C5VX89-F1
#
_cell.length_a   1.000
_cell.length_b   1.000
_cell.length_c   1.000
_cell.angle_alpha   90.00
_cell.angle_beta   90.00
_cell.angle_gamma   90.00
#
_symmetry.space_group_name_H-M   'P 1'
#
loop_
_entity.id
_entity.type
_entity.pdbx_description
1 polymer ?
#
loop_
_entity_poly.entity_id
_entity_poly.type
_entity_poly.pdbx_seq_one_letter_code
_entity_poly.pdbx_strand_id
1 'polypeptide(L)'
;GGSATGWGSESAEDFTDYLEKAETKALGRALAALGYGTQFCPDFEFGAVEQRVVDAPVDAARLSGRRALGGRATPRQLEYLRDMARRLGMTEEELEAQAREQFGAGLEELARQDASALIETLRQRRSAHEAA
;
A
#
# COMPACT_ATOMS: atom_id res chain seq x y z
N GLY A 1 30.44 27.87 -3.50
CA GLY A 1 29.69 27.11 -4.51
C GLY A 1 29.58 25.68 -4.02
N GLY A 2 28.39 25.08 -4.08
CA GLY A 2 28.20 23.68 -3.67
C GLY A 2 28.84 22.73 -4.68
N SER A 3 29.59 21.73 -4.21
CA SER A 3 30.04 20.61 -5.01
C SER A 3 29.20 19.38 -4.68
N ALA A 4 28.69 18.68 -5.68
CA ALA A 4 27.96 17.43 -5.49
C ALA A 4 28.49 16.36 -6.46
N THR A 5 28.71 15.16 -5.94
CA THR A 5 29.08 13.98 -6.72
C THR A 5 27.88 13.04 -6.80
N GLY A 6 27.21 12.98 -7.95
CA GLY A 6 26.09 12.09 -8.21
C GLY A 6 26.47 11.03 -9.24
N TRP A 7 26.93 9.86 -8.78
CA TRP A 7 27.21 8.74 -9.68
C TRP A 7 25.91 8.01 -10.01
N GLY A 8 25.64 7.80 -11.29
CA GLY A 8 24.63 6.88 -11.79
C GLY A 8 25.35 5.68 -12.39
N SER A 9 25.23 4.51 -11.79
CA SER A 9 25.75 3.26 -12.36
C SER A 9 24.57 2.35 -12.65
N GLU A 10 24.49 1.89 -13.88
CA GLU A 10 23.63 0.79 -14.32
C GLU A 10 24.55 -0.22 -15.02
N SER A 11 24.20 -1.49 -15.02
CA SER A 11 24.98 -2.55 -15.66
C SER A 11 24.22 -3.19 -16.82
N ALA A 12 24.94 -3.94 -17.67
CA ALA A 12 24.32 -4.66 -18.79
C ALA A 12 23.28 -5.71 -18.35
N GLU A 13 23.31 -6.12 -17.09
CA GLU A 13 22.33 -7.01 -16.48
C GLU A 13 21.02 -6.28 -16.15
N ASP A 14 21.07 -4.97 -15.90
CA ASP A 14 19.92 -4.14 -15.56
C ASP A 14 19.15 -3.73 -16.82
N PHE A 15 19.88 -3.26 -17.84
CA PHE A 15 19.31 -2.78 -19.09
C PHE A 15 20.25 -3.02 -20.27
N THR A 16 19.69 -3.22 -21.46
CA THR A 16 20.50 -3.31 -22.69
C THR A 16 21.18 -1.97 -23.03
N ASP A 17 20.56 -0.84 -22.67
CA ASP A 17 21.02 0.55 -22.82
C ASP A 17 21.54 1.15 -21.49
N TYR A 18 22.24 0.35 -20.70
CA TYR A 18 22.65 0.72 -19.33
C TYR A 18 23.56 1.95 -19.27
N LEU A 19 24.40 2.19 -20.28
CA LEU A 19 25.35 3.31 -20.28
C LEU A 19 24.62 4.66 -20.38
N GLU A 20 23.65 4.76 -21.29
CA GLU A 20 22.82 5.95 -21.52
C GLU A 20 21.93 6.25 -20.30
N LYS A 21 21.43 5.20 -19.64
CA LYS A 21 20.66 5.34 -18.40
C LYS A 21 21.52 5.81 -17.23
N ALA A 22 22.71 5.24 -17.08
CA ALA A 22 23.69 5.64 -16.08
C ALA A 22 24.04 7.14 -16.21
N GLU A 23 24.29 7.60 -17.45
CA GLU A 23 24.57 9.01 -17.75
C GLU A 23 23.38 9.92 -17.41
N THR A 24 22.17 9.57 -17.86
CA THR A 24 20.95 10.33 -17.57
C THR A 24 20.73 10.52 -16.07
N LYS A 25 20.99 9.46 -15.29
CA LYS A 25 20.86 9.48 -13.83
C LYS A 25 21.93 10.35 -13.17
N ALA A 26 23.18 10.30 -13.65
CA ALA A 26 24.26 11.15 -13.15
C ALA A 26 23.97 12.64 -13.41
N LEU A 27 23.55 12.98 -14.63
CA LEU A 27 23.16 14.35 -15.01
C LEU A 27 21.98 14.86 -14.18
N GLY A 28 20.93 14.05 -14.02
CA GLY A 28 19.78 14.41 -13.18
C GLY A 28 20.15 14.70 -11.73
N ARG A 29 21.08 13.92 -11.14
CA ARG A 29 21.58 14.16 -9.78
C ARG A 29 22.42 15.42 -9.67
N ALA A 30 23.24 15.72 -10.69
CA ALA A 30 24.02 16.96 -10.73
C ALA A 30 23.11 18.19 -10.84
N LEU A 31 22.09 18.17 -11.71
CA LEU A 31 21.12 19.25 -11.85
C LEU A 31 20.31 19.47 -10.57
N ALA A 32 19.82 18.39 -9.94
CA ALA A 32 19.13 18.48 -8.66
C ALA A 32 20.00 19.10 -7.57
N ALA A 33 21.29 18.74 -7.52
CA ALA A 33 22.22 19.33 -6.56
C ALA A 33 22.51 20.82 -6.81
N LEU A 34 22.35 21.29 -8.06
CA LEU A 34 22.40 22.70 -8.43
C LEU A 34 21.07 23.43 -8.14
N GLY A 35 20.07 22.75 -7.57
CA GLY A 35 18.76 23.29 -7.26
C GLY A 35 17.77 23.22 -8.43
N TYR A 36 18.16 22.61 -9.55
CA TYR A 36 17.28 22.37 -10.68
C TYR A 36 16.60 21.01 -10.51
N GLY A 37 15.41 21.01 -9.91
CA GLY A 37 14.58 19.83 -9.76
C GLY A 37 13.17 20.22 -9.34
N THR A 38 12.18 19.47 -9.81
CA THR A 38 10.76 19.72 -9.47
C THR A 38 10.48 19.57 -7.98
N GLN A 39 11.29 18.81 -7.24
CA GLN A 39 11.24 18.69 -5.77
C GLN A 39 11.48 20.01 -5.02
N PHE A 40 12.05 21.02 -5.68
CA PHE A 40 12.28 22.35 -5.12
C PHE A 40 11.29 23.39 -5.67
N CYS A 41 10.34 22.96 -6.50
CA CYS A 41 9.30 23.81 -7.03
C CYS A 41 8.04 23.66 -6.16
N PRO A 42 7.63 24.68 -5.38
CA PRO A 42 6.50 24.58 -4.45
C PRO A 42 5.16 24.35 -5.16
N ASP A 43 5.07 24.68 -6.45
CA ASP A 43 3.91 24.40 -7.28
C ASP A 43 3.72 22.90 -7.58
N PHE A 44 4.73 22.06 -7.28
CA PHE A 44 4.74 20.61 -7.51
C PHE A 44 4.72 19.78 -6.22
N GLU A 45 4.36 20.36 -5.05
CA GLU A 45 4.04 19.61 -3.83
C GLU A 45 2.71 18.84 -3.98
N PHE A 46 2.70 17.80 -4.82
CA PHE A 46 1.56 16.92 -5.00
C PHE A 46 1.45 15.95 -3.81
N GLY A 47 0.79 16.38 -2.73
CA GLY A 47 0.31 15.45 -1.70
C GLY A 47 0.38 15.87 -0.24
N ALA A 48 0.68 17.13 0.09
CA ALA A 48 0.58 17.56 1.49
C ALA A 48 -0.88 17.65 1.99
N VAL A 49 -1.85 17.85 1.09
CA VAL A 49 -3.27 18.01 1.46
C VAL A 49 -4.13 16.81 1.07
N GLU A 50 -3.93 16.16 -0.08
CA GLU A 50 -4.73 14.99 -0.47
C GLU A 50 -3.90 13.97 -1.29
N GLN A 51 -3.80 12.74 -0.77
CA GLN A 51 -3.46 11.48 -1.46
C GLN A 51 -2.27 11.46 -2.45
N ARG A 52 -1.07 11.23 -1.91
CA ARG A 52 0.09 10.50 -2.48
C ARG A 52 0.06 10.28 -4.02
N VAL A 53 0.37 11.32 -4.78
CA VAL A 53 0.66 11.19 -6.21
C VAL A 53 2.13 10.79 -6.38
N VAL A 54 2.41 9.73 -7.12
CA VAL A 54 3.78 9.28 -7.44
C VAL A 54 3.89 9.20 -8.97
N ASP A 55 5.02 9.63 -9.55
CA ASP A 55 5.26 9.75 -11.00
C ASP A 55 5.29 8.43 -11.80
N ALA A 56 5.08 7.28 -11.16
CA ALA A 56 4.92 6.02 -11.87
C ALA A 56 3.42 5.85 -12.20
N PRO A 57 3.03 5.70 -13.49
CA PRO A 57 1.66 5.37 -13.85
C PRO A 57 1.37 3.94 -13.39
N VAL A 58 1.03 3.80 -12.12
CA VAL A 58 0.39 2.60 -11.62
C VAL A 58 -1.05 2.69 -12.09
N ASP A 59 -1.42 1.80 -12.99
CA ASP A 59 -2.80 1.66 -13.40
C ASP A 59 -3.59 1.23 -12.16
N ALA A 60 -4.18 2.22 -11.50
CA ALA A 60 -4.93 2.02 -10.27
C ALA A 60 -6.11 1.08 -10.51
N ALA A 61 -6.62 0.97 -11.75
CA ALA A 61 -7.62 -0.01 -12.14
C ALA A 61 -7.04 -1.42 -12.35
N ARG A 62 -5.77 -1.57 -12.76
CA ARG A 62 -5.08 -2.89 -12.72
C ARG A 62 -4.68 -3.29 -11.31
N LEU A 63 -4.31 -2.35 -10.43
CA LEU A 63 -4.05 -2.64 -9.03
C LEU A 63 -5.36 -2.93 -8.29
N SER A 64 -6.40 -2.12 -8.51
CA SER A 64 -7.76 -2.32 -8.01
C SER A 64 -8.39 -3.58 -8.60
N GLY A 65 -8.11 -3.90 -9.87
CA GLY A 65 -8.51 -5.12 -10.54
C GLY A 65 -7.78 -6.36 -10.03
N ARG A 66 -6.48 -6.27 -9.72
CA ARG A 66 -5.73 -7.31 -8.98
C ARG A 66 -6.21 -7.45 -7.53
N ARG A 67 -6.68 -6.37 -6.93
CA ARG A 67 -7.29 -6.31 -5.61
C ARG A 67 -8.71 -6.91 -5.60
N ALA A 68 -9.51 -6.67 -6.64
CA ALA A 68 -10.85 -7.22 -6.88
C ALA A 68 -10.83 -8.66 -7.41
N LEU A 69 -9.75 -9.07 -8.09
CA LEU A 69 -9.37 -10.47 -8.32
C LEU A 69 -8.81 -11.13 -7.05
N GLY A 70 -8.78 -10.41 -5.92
CA GLY A 70 -8.50 -10.95 -4.61
C GLY A 70 -9.54 -12.02 -4.30
N GLY A 71 -9.17 -13.27 -4.58
CA GLY A 71 -10.02 -14.42 -4.34
C GLY A 71 -10.58 -14.45 -2.92
N ARG A 72 -11.49 -15.40 -2.69
CA ARG A 72 -12.12 -15.60 -1.38
C ARG A 72 -11.09 -15.56 -0.26
N ALA A 73 -11.51 -15.04 0.88
CA ALA A 73 -10.73 -15.05 2.10
C ALA A 73 -10.10 -16.42 2.30
N THR A 74 -8.79 -16.43 2.56
CA THR A 74 -8.08 -17.70 2.72
C THR A 74 -8.60 -18.41 3.98
N PRO A 75 -8.61 -19.75 4.02
CA PRO A 75 -9.07 -20.48 5.21
C PRO A 75 -8.38 -20.02 6.51
N ARG A 76 -7.09 -19.70 6.41
CA ARG A 76 -6.30 -19.15 7.52
C ARG A 76 -6.77 -17.78 8.00
N GLN A 77 -7.23 -16.90 7.10
CA GLN A 77 -7.81 -15.61 7.48
C GLN A 77 -9.15 -15.80 8.20
N LEU A 78 -9.98 -16.73 7.74
CA LEU A 78 -11.26 -17.06 8.38
C LEU A 78 -11.07 -17.67 9.77
N GLU A 79 -10.12 -18.60 9.90
CA GLU A 79 -9.73 -19.18 11.19
C GLU A 79 -9.23 -18.09 12.16
N TYR A 80 -8.36 -17.20 11.68
CA TYR A 80 -7.86 -16.09 12.50
C TYR A 80 -8.97 -15.10 12.92
N LEU A 81 -9.92 -14.81 12.04
CA LEU A 81 -11.09 -13.99 12.36
C LEU A 81 -11.93 -14.61 13.47
N ARG A 82 -12.26 -15.91 13.35
CA ARG A 82 -12.99 -16.67 14.37
C ARG A 82 -12.26 -16.69 15.71
N ASP A 83 -10.95 -16.93 15.69
CA ASP A 83 -10.13 -16.92 16.90
C ASP A 83 -10.10 -15.57 17.59
N MET A 84 -9.98 -14.50 16.81
CA MET A 84 -9.92 -13.14 17.33
C MET A 84 -11.29 -12.67 17.86
N ALA A 85 -12.38 -13.01 17.17
CA ALA A 85 -13.73 -12.74 17.64
C ALA A 85 -14.00 -13.45 18.98
N ARG A 86 -13.64 -14.73 19.09
CA ARG A 86 -13.76 -15.48 20.35
C ARG A 86 -12.99 -14.85 21.50
N ARG A 87 -11.78 -14.34 21.26
CA ARG A 87 -10.97 -13.63 22.28
C ARG A 87 -11.61 -12.31 22.73
N LEU A 88 -12.38 -11.67 21.85
CA LEU A 88 -13.13 -10.44 22.15
C LEU A 88 -14.50 -10.71 22.77
N GLY A 89 -14.84 -11.98 23.05
CA GLY A 89 -16.13 -12.38 23.59
C GLY A 89 -17.28 -12.27 22.57
N MET A 90 -16.96 -12.15 21.28
CA MET A 90 -17.97 -12.13 20.22
C MET A 90 -18.30 -13.54 19.75
N THR A 91 -19.59 -13.79 19.48
CA THR A 91 -20.02 -15.07 18.90
C THR A 91 -19.74 -15.13 17.39
N GLU A 92 -19.80 -16.33 16.81
CA GLU A 92 -19.65 -16.49 15.37
C GLU A 92 -20.82 -15.83 14.60
N GLU A 93 -22.04 -15.85 15.17
CA GLU A 93 -23.18 -15.16 14.56
C GLU A 93 -22.99 -13.64 14.54
N GLU A 94 -22.44 -13.06 15.60
CA GLU A 94 -22.15 -11.62 15.68
C GLU A 94 -21.06 -11.21 14.69
N LEU A 95 -20.02 -12.04 14.55
CA LEU A 95 -18.97 -11.82 13.56
C LEU A 95 -19.51 -11.88 12.12
N GLU A 96 -20.40 -12.82 11.85
CA GLU A 96 -21.01 -12.99 10.53
C GLU A 96 -22.01 -11.87 10.21
N ALA A 97 -22.79 -11.43 11.20
CA ALA A 97 -23.67 -10.28 11.08
C ALA A 97 -22.86 -9.01 10.78
N GLN A 98 -21.73 -8.81 11.47
CA GLN A 98 -20.85 -7.68 11.24
C GLN A 98 -20.21 -7.71 9.85
N ALA A 99 -19.75 -8.88 9.37
CA ALA A 99 -19.22 -9.02 8.01
C ALA A 99 -20.29 -8.67 6.95
N ARG A 100 -21.53 -9.13 7.16
CA ARG A 100 -22.65 -8.87 6.27
C ARG A 100 -23.09 -7.40 6.28
N GLU A 101 -23.07 -6.76 7.44
CA GLU A 101 -23.38 -5.33 7.57
C GLU A 101 -22.30 -4.44 6.92
N GLN A 102 -21.02 -4.75 7.13
CA GLN A 102 -19.92 -3.93 6.63
C GLN A 102 -19.60 -4.14 5.15
N PHE A 103 -19.71 -5.37 4.66
CA PHE A 103 -19.24 -5.76 3.32
C PHE A 103 -20.32 -6.39 2.44
N GLY A 104 -21.53 -6.59 2.96
CA GLY A 104 -22.64 -7.21 2.20
C GLY A 104 -22.49 -8.72 1.97
N ALA A 105 -21.45 -9.36 2.52
CA ALA A 105 -21.12 -10.77 2.31
C ALA A 105 -20.93 -11.51 3.64
N GLY A 106 -21.32 -12.79 3.67
CA GLY A 106 -21.02 -13.68 4.80
C GLY A 106 -19.55 -14.08 4.83
N LEU A 107 -19.07 -14.63 5.94
CA LEU A 107 -17.65 -14.98 6.14
C LEU A 107 -17.10 -15.91 5.05
N GLU A 108 -17.89 -16.86 4.54
CA GLU A 108 -17.46 -17.80 3.49
C GLU A 108 -17.33 -17.15 2.10
N GLU A 109 -18.03 -16.05 1.89
CA GLU A 109 -18.05 -15.32 0.62
C GLU A 109 -17.19 -14.06 0.64
N LEU A 110 -16.61 -13.76 1.82
CA LEU A 110 -15.83 -12.57 2.06
C LEU A 110 -14.61 -12.52 1.15
N ALA A 111 -14.38 -11.39 0.49
CA ALA A 111 -13.16 -11.21 -0.28
C ALA A 111 -11.95 -11.16 0.65
N ARG A 112 -10.77 -11.55 0.14
CA ARG A 112 -9.53 -11.49 0.93
C ARG A 112 -9.24 -10.11 1.50
N GLN A 113 -9.64 -9.05 0.80
CA GLN A 113 -9.44 -7.66 1.22
C GLN A 113 -10.35 -7.29 2.37
N ASP A 114 -11.63 -7.66 2.28
CA ASP A 114 -12.63 -7.41 3.31
C ASP A 114 -12.29 -8.19 4.57
N ALA A 115 -11.78 -9.43 4.45
CA ALA A 115 -11.24 -10.19 5.58
C ALA A 115 -10.07 -9.46 6.27
N SER A 116 -9.16 -8.87 5.49
CA SER A 116 -8.07 -8.06 6.03
C SER A 116 -8.56 -6.77 6.70
N ALA A 117 -9.57 -6.10 6.14
CA ALA A 117 -10.17 -4.92 6.74
C ALA A 117 -10.89 -5.26 8.06
N LEU A 118 -11.64 -6.36 8.09
CA LEU A 118 -12.33 -6.84 9.29
C LEU A 118 -11.34 -7.23 10.40
N ILE A 119 -10.20 -7.84 10.04
CA ILE A 119 -9.10 -8.12 10.99
C ILE A 119 -8.61 -6.84 11.66
N GLU A 120 -8.42 -5.77 10.90
CA GLU A 120 -7.90 -4.51 11.43
C GLU A 120 -8.91 -3.85 12.37
N THR A 121 -10.19 -3.86 12.03
CA THR A 121 -11.28 -3.38 12.90
C THR A 121 -11.30 -4.12 14.24
N LEU A 122 -11.18 -5.46 14.22
CA LEU A 122 -11.14 -6.26 15.45
C LEU A 122 -9.88 -6.00 16.28
N ARG A 123 -8.73 -5.77 15.64
CA ARG A 123 -7.49 -5.38 16.35
C ARG A 123 -7.63 -4.04 17.06
N GLN A 124 -8.22 -3.04 16.40
CA GLN A 124 -8.46 -1.72 17.01
C GLN A 124 -9.42 -1.81 18.19
N ARG A 125 -10.47 -2.64 18.09
CA ARG A 125 -11.40 -2.89 19.20
C ARG A 125 -10.70 -3.60 20.37
N ARG A 126 -9.81 -4.55 20.08
CA ARG A 126 -8.97 -5.20 21.10
C ARG A 126 -8.09 -4.20 21.83
N SER A 127 -7.36 -3.36 21.10
CA SER A 127 -6.48 -2.37 21.73
C SER A 127 -7.26 -1.37 22.59
N ALA A 128 -8.49 -1.02 22.18
CA ALA A 128 -9.37 -0.19 22.99
C ALA A 128 -9.85 -0.90 24.27
N HIS A 129 -10.15 -2.21 24.19
CA HIS A 129 -10.54 -3.02 25.35
C HIS A 129 -9.37 -3.28 26.31
N GLU A 130 -8.13 -3.43 25.82
CA GLU A 130 -6.94 -3.61 26.67
C GLU A 130 -6.48 -2.31 27.36
N ALA A 131 -6.90 -1.15 26.84
CA ALA A 131 -6.57 0.17 27.39
C ALA A 131 -7.59 0.71 28.41
N ALA A 132 -8.73 0.04 28.58
CA ALA A 132 -9.82 0.39 29.51
C ALA A 132 -9.78 -0.46 30.77
#